data_AF-A0A2M7UNF4-F1
#
_entry.id   AF-A0A2M7UNF4-F1
#
_cell.length_a   1.000
_cell.length_b   1.000
_cell.length_c   1.000
_cell.angle_alpha   90.00
_cell.angle_beta   90.00
_cell.angle_gamma   90.00
#
_symmetry.space_group_name_H-M   'P 1'
#
loop_
_entity.id
_entity.type
_entity.pdbx_description
1 polymer ?
#
loop_
_entity_poly.entity_id
_entity_poly.type
_entity_poly.pdbx_seq_one_letter_code
_entity_poly.pdbx_strand_id
1 'polypeptide(L)'
;MEIRQTKSTISAWKKFVNNVARNFLSETKIKFFWKTTKYRSLRCAWIVANKEEFKDATYTSPNTIQEVKDDVTEELLKCATSGRNYKITKAELALLRKLNMPLPTECFFERNNRRNSMRNKRKLYDRKCAKNGEDIITTYQPENPAIVYCEDCYLAETY
;
A
#
# COMPACT_ATOMS: atom_id res chain seq x y z
N MET A 1 5.98 -25.53 -2.98
CA MET A 1 4.94 -25.27 -1.96
C MET A 1 5.45 -24.17 -1.05
N GLU A 2 4.77 -23.03 -0.98
CA GLU A 2 5.20 -21.88 -0.17
C GLU A 2 4.55 -21.97 1.22
N ILE A 3 5.29 -22.49 2.21
CA ILE A 3 4.82 -22.65 3.58
C ILE A 3 4.89 -21.29 4.30
N ARG A 4 3.78 -20.84 4.89
CA ARG A 4 3.65 -19.51 5.51
C ARG A 4 3.47 -19.62 7.03
N GLN A 5 4.40 -19.03 7.78
CA GLN A 5 4.40 -18.99 9.25
C GLN A 5 3.42 -17.96 9.80
N THR A 6 2.77 -18.28 10.93
CA THR A 6 2.11 -17.29 11.80
C THR A 6 2.61 -17.45 13.23
N LYS A 7 3.02 -16.33 13.88
CA LYS A 7 3.46 -16.37 15.28
C LYS A 7 2.27 -16.73 16.19
N SER A 8 2.45 -17.73 17.05
CA SER A 8 1.38 -18.41 17.78
C SER A 8 0.80 -17.62 18.96
N THR A 9 1.45 -16.53 19.38
CA THR A 9 0.99 -15.77 20.56
C THR A 9 -0.14 -14.79 20.21
N ILE A 10 -1.36 -15.22 20.51
CA ILE A 10 -2.64 -14.48 20.41
C ILE A 10 -2.53 -13.04 20.94
N SER A 11 -1.78 -12.81 22.02
CA SER A 11 -1.63 -11.50 22.65
C SER A 11 -0.67 -10.57 21.88
N ALA A 12 0.41 -11.11 21.30
CA ALA A 12 1.42 -10.34 20.58
C ALA A 12 0.89 -9.87 19.22
N TRP A 13 0.11 -10.71 18.51
CA TRP A 13 -0.52 -10.32 17.25
C TRP A 13 -1.71 -9.38 17.43
N LYS A 14 -2.56 -9.60 18.44
CA LYS A 14 -3.64 -8.64 18.77
C LYS A 14 -3.06 -7.28 19.16
N LYS A 15 -1.97 -7.25 19.95
CA LYS A 15 -1.23 -6.01 20.23
C LYS A 15 -0.59 -5.44 18.97
N PHE A 16 0.09 -6.23 18.14
CA PHE A 16 0.78 -5.75 16.94
C PHE A 16 -0.19 -5.20 15.89
N VAL A 17 -1.30 -5.88 15.59
CA VAL A 17 -2.30 -5.38 14.64
C VAL A 17 -3.00 -4.13 15.18
N ASN A 18 -3.34 -4.08 16.48
CA ASN A 18 -3.90 -2.85 17.08
C ASN A 18 -2.89 -1.70 17.19
N ASN A 19 -1.60 -1.99 17.32
CA ASN A 19 -0.56 -0.98 17.43
C ASN A 19 -0.08 -0.51 16.05
N VAL A 20 -0.06 -1.38 15.03
CA VAL A 20 0.12 -1.00 13.62
C VAL A 20 -1.10 -0.27 13.07
N ALA A 21 -2.31 -0.60 13.52
CA ALA A 21 -3.50 0.20 13.23
C ALA A 21 -3.41 1.61 13.86
N ARG A 22 -2.85 1.74 15.07
CA ARG A 22 -2.57 3.04 15.71
C ARG A 22 -1.43 3.82 15.06
N ASN A 23 -0.36 3.13 14.66
CA ASN A 23 0.82 3.73 14.02
C ASN A 23 0.69 3.86 12.49
N PHE A 24 -0.50 3.60 11.93
CA PHE A 24 -0.82 3.91 10.53
C PHE A 24 -1.21 5.37 10.28
N LEU A 25 -0.88 6.21 11.25
CA LEU A 25 -0.94 7.65 11.16
C LEU A 25 0.50 8.18 11.15
N SER A 26 1.27 7.82 10.11
CA SER A 26 2.35 8.70 9.68
C SER A 26 1.69 10.03 9.30
N GLU A 27 2.29 11.16 9.64
CA GLU A 27 1.71 12.50 9.41
C GLU A 27 1.25 12.72 7.96
N THR A 28 1.86 12.02 7.01
CA THR A 28 1.49 11.98 5.59
C THR A 28 0.13 11.33 5.29
N LYS A 29 -0.35 10.39 6.11
CA LYS A 29 -1.70 9.81 6.00
C LYS A 29 -2.73 10.59 6.82
N ILE A 30 -2.36 11.14 7.98
CA ILE A 30 -3.25 11.97 8.81
C ILE A 30 -3.83 13.13 7.99
N LYS A 31 -3.02 13.76 7.12
CA LYS A 31 -3.48 14.84 6.22
C LYS A 31 -4.56 14.42 5.21
N PHE A 32 -4.81 13.13 5.00
CA PHE A 32 -5.77 12.64 4.00
C PHE A 32 -6.87 11.71 4.57
N PHE A 33 -6.66 11.12 5.75
CA PHE A 33 -7.50 10.03 6.29
C PHE A 33 -8.82 10.49 6.96
N TRP A 34 -9.07 11.80 7.08
CA TRP A 34 -10.36 12.32 7.56
C TRP A 34 -11.42 12.50 6.46
N LYS A 35 -11.29 11.78 5.33
CA LYS A 35 -12.37 11.65 4.35
C LYS A 35 -13.15 10.37 4.65
N THR A 36 -14.20 10.50 5.47
CA THR A 36 -15.44 9.69 5.50
C THR A 36 -15.89 9.48 6.93
N THR A 37 -16.51 10.48 7.55
CA THR A 37 -17.74 10.39 8.35
C THR A 37 -18.18 11.82 8.59
N LYS A 38 -19.47 12.13 8.44
CA LYS A 38 -20.06 13.44 8.76
C LYS A 38 -19.71 13.82 10.20
N TYR A 39 -18.63 14.57 10.42
CA TYR A 39 -18.40 15.29 11.66
C TYR A 39 -18.22 16.76 11.34
N ARG A 40 -19.26 17.51 11.69
CA ARG A 40 -19.38 18.96 11.55
C ARG A 40 -18.48 19.59 12.60
N SER A 41 -17.26 19.96 12.23
CA SER A 41 -16.52 21.00 12.97
C SER A 41 -16.37 22.23 12.06
N LEU A 42 -16.89 23.33 12.56
CA LEU A 42 -17.26 24.58 11.86
C LEU A 42 -16.09 25.43 11.32
N ARG A 43 -14.93 24.86 10.97
CA ARG A 43 -13.78 25.69 10.55
C ARG A 43 -12.77 25.07 9.59
N CYS A 44 -13.13 23.99 8.90
CA CYS A 44 -12.32 23.46 7.80
C CYS A 44 -13.20 23.32 6.57
N ALA A 45 -13.14 24.29 5.66
CA ALA A 45 -13.72 24.12 4.33
C ALA A 45 -12.95 23.02 3.60
N TRP A 46 -13.64 21.95 3.20
CA TRP A 46 -13.05 20.92 2.36
C TRP A 46 -12.92 21.46 0.93
N ILE A 47 -11.70 21.53 0.40
CA ILE A 47 -11.52 21.58 -1.05
C ILE A 47 -11.66 20.14 -1.54
N VAL A 48 -12.89 19.76 -1.90
CA VAL A 48 -13.12 18.56 -2.71
C VAL A 48 -12.75 18.97 -4.13
N ALA A 49 -11.54 18.63 -4.56
CA ALA A 49 -11.19 18.75 -5.98
C ALA A 49 -12.17 17.86 -6.76
N ASN A 50 -13.08 18.50 -7.49
CA ASN A 50 -14.00 17.82 -8.39
C ASN A 50 -13.20 17.25 -9.55
N LYS A 51 -13.67 16.13 -10.13
CA LYS A 51 -12.99 15.47 -11.27
C LYS A 51 -12.84 16.42 -12.50
N GLU A 52 -13.67 17.47 -12.53
CA GLU A 52 -13.70 18.53 -13.55
C GLU A 52 -12.45 19.44 -13.54
N GLU A 53 -11.63 19.43 -12.48
CA GLU A 53 -10.43 20.29 -12.37
C GLU A 53 -9.13 19.64 -12.85
N PHE A 54 -9.17 18.40 -13.37
CA PHE A 54 -7.98 17.72 -13.86
C PHE A 54 -7.57 18.25 -15.23
N LYS A 55 -6.47 19.01 -15.26
CA LYS A 55 -5.82 19.50 -16.48
C LYS A 55 -5.20 18.34 -17.27
N ASP A 56 -5.10 18.49 -18.58
CA ASP A 56 -4.39 17.53 -19.41
C ASP A 56 -2.88 17.52 -19.17
N ALA A 57 -2.24 16.41 -19.55
CA ALA A 57 -0.80 16.23 -19.39
C ALA A 57 -0.06 17.20 -20.33
N THR A 58 0.92 17.91 -19.78
CA THR A 58 1.80 18.78 -20.57
C THR A 58 2.95 17.97 -21.18
N TYR A 59 3.28 16.83 -20.57
CA TYR A 59 4.42 16.00 -20.96
C TYR A 59 4.04 14.53 -21.17
N THR A 60 4.44 13.99 -22.32
CA THR A 60 4.36 12.55 -22.62
C THR A 60 5.70 11.92 -22.28
N SER A 61 5.74 11.10 -21.22
CA SER A 61 6.98 10.48 -20.76
C SER A 61 7.45 9.35 -21.69
N PRO A 62 8.73 9.31 -22.09
CA PRO A 62 9.31 8.20 -22.83
C PRO A 62 9.42 6.94 -21.95
N ASN A 63 9.53 5.78 -22.59
CA ASN A 63 9.70 4.49 -21.90
C ASN A 63 11.10 4.31 -21.29
N THR A 64 12.05 5.19 -21.62
CA THR A 64 13.46 5.09 -21.25
C THR A 64 13.87 6.29 -20.39
N ILE A 65 14.53 6.06 -19.25
CA ILE A 65 14.87 7.12 -18.27
C ILE A 65 16.01 8.04 -18.73
N GLN A 66 16.90 7.54 -19.59
CA GLN A 66 18.07 8.27 -20.08
C GLN A 66 17.68 9.47 -20.97
N GLU A 67 16.53 9.39 -21.62
CA GLU A 67 16.00 10.44 -22.51
C GLU A 67 15.26 11.54 -21.73
N VAL A 68 15.02 11.33 -20.43
CA VAL A 68 14.24 12.21 -19.57
C VAL A 68 15.12 13.36 -19.06
N LYS A 69 14.78 14.58 -19.49
CA LYS A 69 15.40 15.82 -19.01
C LYS A 69 14.95 16.16 -17.58
N ASP A 70 15.74 16.98 -16.88
CA ASP A 70 15.43 17.43 -15.51
C ASP A 70 14.20 18.35 -15.44
N ASP A 71 13.81 18.95 -16.56
CA ASP A 71 12.65 19.85 -16.70
C ASP A 71 11.32 19.17 -16.35
N VAL A 72 11.27 17.84 -16.41
CA VAL A 72 10.08 17.03 -16.09
C VAL A 72 9.58 17.24 -14.65
N THR A 73 10.42 17.79 -13.77
CA THR A 73 10.04 18.11 -12.39
C THR A 73 9.02 19.27 -12.28
N GLU A 74 9.01 20.18 -13.24
CA GLU A 74 8.05 21.29 -13.27
C GLU A 74 6.77 20.95 -14.03
N GLU A 75 6.84 19.95 -14.92
CA GLU A 75 5.75 19.48 -15.76
C GLU A 75 4.63 18.78 -14.98
N LEU A 76 3.42 18.85 -15.52
CA LEU A 76 2.25 18.13 -15.00
C LEU A 76 2.07 16.80 -15.74
N LEU A 77 2.14 15.70 -14.99
CA LEU A 77 1.88 14.36 -15.48
C LEU A 77 0.46 13.91 -15.11
N LYS A 78 -0.17 13.14 -16.00
CA LYS A 78 -1.52 12.59 -15.81
C LYS A 78 -1.44 11.10 -15.49
N CYS A 79 -2.14 10.68 -14.45
CA CYS A 79 -2.22 9.27 -14.07
C CYS A 79 -3.07 8.49 -15.08
N ALA A 80 -2.54 7.39 -15.61
CA ALA A 80 -3.28 6.53 -16.54
C ALA A 80 -4.60 5.98 -15.95
N THR A 81 -4.57 5.51 -14.70
CA THR A 81 -5.73 4.86 -14.06
C THR A 81 -6.76 5.85 -13.53
N SER A 82 -6.32 6.85 -12.76
CA SER A 82 -7.22 7.74 -12.03
C SER A 82 -7.48 9.08 -12.74
N GLY A 83 -6.73 9.40 -13.80
CA GLY A 83 -6.75 10.70 -14.47
C GLY A 83 -6.27 11.87 -13.63
N ARG A 84 -5.72 11.61 -12.43
CA ARG A 84 -5.26 12.65 -11.51
C ARG A 84 -3.91 13.20 -11.94
N ASN A 85 -3.71 14.49 -11.71
CA ASN A 85 -2.44 15.14 -11.98
C ASN A 85 -1.46 14.91 -10.84
N TYR A 86 -0.21 14.68 -11.19
CA TYR A 86 0.89 14.55 -10.23
C TYR A 86 2.17 15.14 -10.82
N LYS A 87 3.11 15.45 -9.93
CA LYS A 87 4.45 15.93 -10.28
C LYS A 87 5.48 14.97 -9.71
N ILE A 88 6.65 14.95 -10.35
CA ILE A 88 7.80 14.17 -9.89
C ILE A 88 8.78 15.12 -9.19
N THR A 89 9.24 14.74 -8.02
CA THR A 89 10.24 15.52 -7.28
C THR A 89 11.65 15.24 -7.79
N LYS A 90 12.57 16.19 -7.62
CA LYS A 90 14.00 16.02 -8.00
C LYS A 90 14.63 14.78 -7.35
N ALA A 91 14.28 14.50 -6.09
CA ALA A 91 14.75 13.33 -5.36
C ALA A 91 14.23 12.01 -5.97
N GLU A 92 12.97 11.96 -6.39
CA GLU A 92 12.41 10.81 -7.08
C GLU A 92 13.08 10.59 -8.44
N LEU A 93 13.32 11.64 -9.23
CA LEU A 93 14.00 11.54 -10.51
C LEU A 93 15.43 10.99 -10.35
N ALA A 94 16.18 11.49 -9.36
CA ALA A 94 17.52 10.99 -9.06
C ALA A 94 17.52 9.50 -8.67
N LEU A 95 16.54 9.07 -7.88
CA LEU A 95 16.37 7.66 -7.52
C LEU A 95 16.05 6.78 -8.73
N LEU A 96 15.15 7.24 -9.61
CA LEU A 96 14.77 6.51 -10.83
C LEU A 96 15.97 6.32 -11.76
N ARG A 97 16.81 7.35 -11.93
CA ARG A 97 18.06 7.23 -12.68
C ARG A 97 19.03 6.24 -12.05
N LYS A 98 19.22 6.31 -10.73
CA LYS A 98 20.13 5.38 -10.01
C LYS A 98 19.69 3.92 -10.17
N LEU A 99 18.39 3.68 -10.24
CA LEU A 99 17.80 2.35 -10.40
C LEU A 99 17.55 1.96 -11.86
N ASN A 100 17.92 2.82 -12.83
CA ASN A 100 17.62 2.65 -14.27
C ASN A 100 16.14 2.31 -14.53
N MET A 101 15.22 2.93 -13.78
CA MET A 101 13.78 2.70 -13.90
C MET A 101 13.10 3.83 -14.67
N PRO A 102 12.13 3.52 -15.54
CA PRO A 102 11.35 4.53 -16.26
C PRO A 102 10.49 5.37 -15.32
N LEU A 103 9.99 6.49 -15.84
CA LEU A 103 9.03 7.31 -15.10
C LEU A 103 7.75 6.51 -14.82
N PRO A 104 7.17 6.63 -13.62
CA PRO A 104 5.92 5.97 -13.31
C PRO A 104 4.80 6.54 -14.18
N THR A 105 3.95 5.68 -14.76
CA THR A 105 2.74 6.09 -15.50
C THR A 105 1.56 6.41 -14.59
N GLU A 106 1.61 5.89 -13.36
CA GLU A 106 0.58 6.04 -12.34
C GLU A 106 1.03 6.99 -11.22
N CYS A 107 0.07 7.74 -10.69
CA CYS A 107 0.32 8.60 -9.54
C CYS A 107 0.66 7.78 -8.28
N PHE A 108 1.27 8.44 -7.29
CA PHE A 108 1.67 7.80 -6.03
C PHE A 108 0.53 7.03 -5.35
N PHE A 109 -0.69 7.54 -5.37
CA PHE A 109 -1.83 6.90 -4.72
C PHE A 109 -2.17 5.56 -5.36
N GLU A 110 -2.24 5.49 -6.69
CA GLU A 110 -2.55 4.24 -7.38
C GLU A 110 -1.42 3.24 -7.25
N ARG A 111 -0.15 3.69 -7.35
CA ARG A 111 1.00 2.82 -7.06
C ARG A 111 0.94 2.26 -5.63
N ASN A 112 0.56 3.09 -4.67
CA ASN A 112 0.41 2.68 -3.28
C ASN A 112 -0.79 1.74 -3.08
N ASN A 113 -1.90 1.97 -3.77
CA ASN A 113 -3.07 1.10 -3.75
C ASN A 113 -2.72 -0.28 -4.33
N ARG A 114 -2.01 -0.33 -5.46
CA ARG A 114 -1.50 -1.57 -6.06
C ARG A 114 -0.58 -2.32 -5.10
N ARG A 115 0.36 -1.63 -4.44
CA ARG A 115 1.18 -2.27 -3.40
C ARG A 115 0.35 -2.78 -2.22
N ASN A 116 -0.70 -2.07 -1.83
CA ASN A 116 -1.57 -2.49 -0.73
C ASN A 116 -2.49 -3.64 -1.13
N SER A 117 -2.93 -3.74 -2.38
CA SER A 117 -3.78 -4.83 -2.85
C SER A 117 -3.02 -6.16 -2.95
N MET A 118 -1.70 -6.11 -3.17
CA MET A 118 -0.82 -7.29 -3.11
C MET A 118 -0.63 -7.82 -1.68
N ARG A 119 -0.95 -7.03 -0.64
CA ARG A 119 -0.84 -7.47 0.75
C ARG A 119 -2.12 -8.16 1.18
N ASN A 120 -1.98 -9.12 2.09
CA ASN A 120 -3.13 -9.68 2.79
C ASN A 120 -3.93 -8.56 3.47
N LYS A 121 -5.26 -8.71 3.45
CA LYS A 121 -6.16 -7.79 4.15
C LYS A 121 -5.80 -7.78 5.63
N ARG A 122 -5.96 -6.62 6.28
CA ARG A 122 -5.77 -6.47 7.72
C ARG A 122 -6.97 -6.97 8.51
N LYS A 123 -7.42 -8.17 8.18
CA LYS A 123 -8.47 -8.88 8.90
C LYS A 123 -7.85 -10.18 9.39
N LEU A 124 -8.03 -10.44 10.67
CA LEU A 124 -7.63 -11.68 11.28
C LEU A 124 -8.79 -12.67 11.17
N TYR A 125 -8.45 -13.92 10.91
CA TYR A 125 -9.36 -15.04 10.77
C TYR A 125 -8.90 -16.16 11.68
N ASP A 126 -9.86 -16.79 12.35
CA ASP A 126 -9.63 -18.03 13.08
C ASP A 126 -9.56 -19.17 12.06
N ARG A 127 -8.44 -19.91 12.06
CA ARG A 127 -8.23 -21.12 11.24
C ARG A 127 -7.64 -22.21 12.12
N LYS A 128 -7.62 -23.44 11.62
CA LYS A 128 -6.89 -24.55 12.23
C LYS A 128 -5.57 -24.77 11.51
N CYS A 129 -4.54 -25.12 12.27
CA CYS A 129 -3.27 -25.56 11.72
C CYS A 129 -3.47 -26.83 10.89
N ALA A 130 -2.86 -26.88 9.70
CA ALA A 130 -3.02 -28.02 8.81
C ALA A 130 -2.29 -29.30 9.28
N LYS A 131 -1.35 -29.22 10.23
CA LYS A 131 -0.55 -30.36 10.72
C LYS A 131 -1.09 -30.93 12.05
N ASN A 132 -1.28 -30.08 13.06
CA ASN A 132 -1.70 -30.50 14.40
C ASN A 132 -3.15 -30.13 14.75
N GLY A 133 -3.86 -29.40 13.88
CA GLY A 133 -5.26 -29.03 14.10
C GLY A 133 -5.50 -27.95 15.17
N GLU A 134 -4.46 -27.35 15.73
CA GLU A 134 -4.56 -26.30 16.73
C GLU A 134 -5.22 -25.03 16.19
N ASP A 135 -5.92 -24.31 17.06
CA ASP A 135 -6.58 -23.06 16.70
C ASP A 135 -5.53 -21.94 16.54
N ILE A 136 -5.46 -21.37 15.34
CA ILE A 136 -4.52 -20.32 14.95
C ILE A 136 -5.24 -19.08 14.44
N ILE A 137 -4.68 -17.91 14.72
CA ILE A 137 -5.19 -16.64 14.19
C ILE A 137 -4.27 -16.19 13.07
N THR A 138 -4.83 -16.01 11.87
CA THR A 138 -4.03 -15.74 10.67
C THR A 138 -4.63 -14.61 9.85
N THR A 139 -3.81 -13.94 9.03
CA THR A 139 -4.31 -12.98 8.02
C THR A 139 -4.87 -13.67 6.78
N TYR A 140 -4.71 -14.99 6.69
CA TYR A 140 -5.15 -15.77 5.54
C TYR A 140 -6.62 -16.09 5.68
N GLN A 141 -7.38 -15.73 4.65
CA GLN A 141 -8.80 -16.04 4.55
C GLN A 141 -9.03 -17.56 4.53
N PRO A 142 -10.04 -18.11 5.24
CA PRO A 142 -10.38 -19.53 5.18
C PRO A 142 -10.57 -20.08 3.77
N GLU A 143 -11.04 -19.23 2.85
CA GLU A 143 -11.27 -19.54 1.44
C GLU A 143 -9.95 -19.63 0.62
N ASN A 144 -8.83 -19.15 1.16
CA ASN A 144 -7.54 -19.21 0.49
C ASN A 144 -6.98 -20.65 0.57
N PRO A 145 -6.56 -21.26 -0.56
CA PRO A 145 -6.00 -22.61 -0.61
C PRO A 145 -4.60 -22.77 0.02
N ALA A 146 -3.99 -21.68 0.51
CA ALA A 146 -2.70 -21.73 1.18
C ALA A 146 -2.74 -22.59 2.47
N ILE A 147 -1.78 -23.51 2.61
CA ILE A 147 -1.56 -24.31 3.81
C ILE A 147 -0.92 -23.42 4.87
N VAL A 148 -1.53 -23.35 6.06
CA VAL A 148 -1.02 -22.53 7.18
C VAL A 148 -0.68 -23.43 8.36
N TYR A 149 0.54 -23.25 8.87
CA TYR A 149 1.03 -23.96 10.05
C TYR A 149 1.17 -23.03 11.26
N CYS A 150 1.12 -23.61 12.45
CA CYS A 150 1.54 -22.90 13.66
C CYS A 150 3.05 -22.68 13.64
N GLU A 151 3.54 -21.81 14.52
CA GLU A 151 4.96 -21.48 14.64
C GLU A 151 5.82 -22.73 14.86
N ASP A 152 5.40 -23.62 15.76
CA ASP A 152 6.15 -24.83 16.12
C ASP A 152 6.21 -25.83 14.95
N CYS A 153 5.08 -26.06 14.28
CA CYS A 153 5.02 -26.94 13.10
C CYS A 153 5.82 -26.37 11.92
N TYR A 154 5.85 -25.05 11.76
CA TYR A 154 6.64 -24.41 10.72
C TYR A 154 8.15 -24.56 10.98
N LEU A 155 8.58 -24.33 12.22
CA LEU A 155 9.99 -24.47 12.61
C LEU A 155 10.47 -25.91 12.44
N ALA A 156 9.68 -26.90 12.84
CA ALA A 156 10.01 -28.33 12.67
C ALA A 156 10.07 -28.81 11.20
N GLU A 157 9.48 -28.05 10.26
CA GLU A 157 9.54 -28.37 8.82
C GLU A 157 10.71 -27.66 8.11
N THR A 158 11.24 -26.60 8.72
CA THR A 158 12.25 -25.72 8.10
C THR A 158 13.66 -25.92 8.64
N TYR A 159 13.78 -26.44 9.87
CA TYR A 159 15.04 -26.76 10.55
C TYR A 159 15.02 -28.23 10.98
#